data_AF-R6TFP6-F1
#
_entry.id   AF-R6TFP6-F1
#
_cell.length_a   1.000
_cell.length_b   1.000
_cell.length_c   1.000
_cell.angle_alpha   90.00
_cell.angle_beta   90.00
_cell.angle_gamma   90.00
#
_symmetry.space_group_name_H-M   'P 1'
#
loop_
_entity.id
_entity.type
_entity.pdbx_description
1 polymer ?
#
loop_
_entity_poly.entity_id
_entity_poly.type
_entity_poly.pdbx_seq_one_letter_code
_entity_poly.pdbx_strand_id
1 'polypeptide(L)'
;MSLYGEHWKIDGVIAGMVQREQANGCYRVIIEREYAELPQIESIHWQQPVIEHLQTEFPDETGLPEGYGFEVVRTTYDSGTRSYAVELRTAQQYLGNVSEYQSQVEKLTASLSAKEQEVTELNEAVKEKEAALAAQTEELEALREDGTAAAEEQLQAAYTEGVESNG
;
A
#
# COMPACT_ATOMS: atom_id res chain seq x y z
N MET A 1 43.48 4.19 22.57
CA MET A 1 43.69 4.27 21.11
C MET A 1 42.96 3.08 20.56
N SER A 2 41.90 3.34 19.80
CA SER A 2 40.98 2.31 19.30
C SER A 2 41.70 1.36 18.34
N LEU A 3 41.54 0.06 18.55
CA LEU A 3 42.14 -0.99 17.72
C LEU A 3 41.35 -1.21 16.43
N TYR A 4 40.02 -1.05 16.49
CA TYR A 4 39.11 -1.33 15.37
C TYR A 4 38.41 -0.08 14.84
N GLY A 5 38.60 1.09 15.46
CA GLY A 5 38.01 2.35 15.03
C GLY A 5 36.54 2.52 15.42
N GLU A 6 35.94 3.61 14.93
CA GLU A 6 34.52 3.95 15.08
C GLU A 6 33.87 3.87 13.70
N HIS A 7 33.39 2.70 13.30
CA HIS A 7 32.85 2.47 11.95
C HIS A 7 31.32 2.53 11.95
N TRP A 8 30.70 1.99 12.99
CA TRP A 8 29.26 1.81 13.09
C TRP A 8 28.75 2.28 14.44
N LYS A 9 27.48 2.64 14.49
CA LYS A 9 26.75 2.91 15.72
C LYS A 9 25.44 2.15 15.69
N ILE A 10 25.21 1.30 16.69
CA ILE A 10 24.07 0.40 16.79
C ILE A 10 23.34 0.73 18.08
N ASP A 11 22.15 1.31 17.99
CA ASP A 11 21.39 1.83 19.15
C ASP A 11 22.22 2.74 20.08
N GLY A 12 23.10 3.55 19.49
CA GLY A 12 24.00 4.42 20.24
C GLY A 12 25.30 3.77 20.72
N VAL A 13 25.46 2.46 20.59
CA VAL A 13 26.71 1.75 20.91
C VAL A 13 27.65 1.80 19.71
N ILE A 14 28.86 2.32 19.92
CA ILE A 14 29.89 2.38 18.88
C ILE A 14 30.50 0.99 18.67
N ALA A 15 30.56 0.57 17.42
CA ALA A 15 31.18 -0.67 16.98
C ALA A 15 32.29 -0.38 15.96
N GLY A 16 33.37 -1.14 16.06
CA GLY A 16 34.54 -0.95 15.20
C GLY A 16 34.48 -1.73 13.91
N MET A 17 33.98 -2.98 13.93
CA MET A 17 33.92 -3.77 12.70
C MET A 17 32.68 -4.65 12.66
N VAL A 18 32.06 -4.75 11.49
CA VAL A 18 31.07 -5.78 11.19
C VAL A 18 31.63 -6.72 10.14
N GLN A 19 31.61 -8.02 10.42
CA GLN A 19 32.08 -9.05 9.51
C GLN A 19 30.92 -9.98 9.17
N ARG A 20 30.77 -10.30 7.88
CA ARG A 20 29.88 -11.38 7.44
C ARG A 20 30.61 -12.71 7.61
N GLU A 21 30.00 -13.64 8.34
CA GLU A 21 30.56 -14.98 8.50
C GLU A 21 30.25 -15.88 7.28
N GLN A 22 30.86 -17.07 7.21
CA GLN A 22 30.71 -17.97 6.06
C GLN A 22 29.25 -18.43 5.84
N ALA A 23 28.48 -18.57 6.92
CA ALA A 23 27.07 -18.93 6.84
C ALA A 23 26.23 -17.71 6.47
N ASN A 24 25.32 -17.88 5.51
CA ASN A 24 24.44 -16.79 5.09
C ASN A 24 23.60 -16.28 6.27
N GLY A 25 23.50 -14.95 6.40
CA GLY A 25 22.77 -14.31 7.49
C GLY A 25 23.51 -14.32 8.83
N CYS A 26 24.74 -14.83 8.92
CA CYS A 26 25.54 -14.76 10.14
C CYS A 26 26.53 -13.58 10.09
N TYR A 27 26.60 -12.84 11.19
CA TYR A 27 27.45 -11.65 11.32
C TYR A 27 28.21 -11.69 12.63
N ARG A 28 29.35 -10.99 12.66
CA ARG A 28 30.14 -10.74 13.86
C ARG A 28 30.38 -9.25 13.99
N VAL A 29 29.92 -8.68 15.10
CA VAL A 29 30.12 -7.27 15.44
C VAL A 29 31.19 -7.18 16.53
N ILE A 30 32.21 -6.35 16.30
CA ILE A 30 33.30 -6.11 17.25
C ILE A 30 33.09 -4.76 17.93
N ILE A 31 32.97 -4.80 19.26
CA ILE A 31 32.74 -3.63 20.11
C ILE A 31 33.90 -3.55 21.10
N GLU A 32 34.73 -2.51 21.01
CA GLU A 32 35.79 -2.30 22.00
C GLU A 32 35.19 -1.90 23.35
N ARG A 33 35.74 -2.45 24.44
CA ARG A 33 35.27 -2.17 25.80
C ARG A 33 35.39 -0.69 26.18
N GLU A 34 36.25 0.08 25.48
CA GLU A 34 36.36 1.53 25.64
C GLU A 34 35.06 2.27 25.25
N TYR A 35 34.24 1.69 24.37
CA TYR A 35 32.99 2.29 23.89
C TYR A 35 31.73 1.78 24.59
N ALA A 36 31.71 0.50 24.98
CA ALA A 36 30.59 -0.08 25.70
C ALA A 36 30.99 -1.26 26.57
N GLU A 37 30.36 -1.37 27.74
CA GLU A 37 30.42 -2.57 28.58
C GLU A 37 29.28 -3.53 28.24
N LEU A 38 29.43 -4.79 28.67
CA LEU A 38 28.47 -5.86 28.36
C LEU A 38 26.98 -5.47 28.61
N PRO A 39 26.59 -4.80 29.72
CA PRO A 39 25.20 -4.41 29.93
C PRO A 39 24.65 -3.46 28.85
N GLN A 40 25.49 -2.57 28.30
CA GLN A 40 25.08 -1.67 27.22
C GLN A 40 24.89 -2.44 25.91
N ILE A 41 25.76 -3.42 25.64
CA ILE A 41 25.65 -4.31 24.47
C ILE A 41 24.39 -5.18 24.56
N GLU A 42 24.07 -5.70 25.74
CA GLU A 42 22.85 -6.48 26.01
C GLU A 42 21.57 -5.64 25.94
N SER A 43 21.69 -4.30 26.06
CA SER A 43 20.57 -3.36 25.95
C SER A 43 20.27 -2.92 24.51
N ILE A 44 21.07 -3.33 23.52
CA ILE A 44 20.79 -3.08 22.11
C ILE A 44 19.52 -3.84 21.71
N HIS A 45 18.60 -3.17 21.01
CA HIS A 45 17.37 -3.77 20.49
C HIS A 45 17.67 -4.59 19.24
N TRP A 46 18.31 -5.74 19.40
CA TRP A 46 18.74 -6.57 18.27
C TRP A 46 17.61 -6.99 17.31
N GLN A 47 16.35 -7.01 17.78
CA GLN A 47 15.19 -7.29 16.91
C GLN A 47 14.84 -6.14 15.97
N GLN A 48 15.24 -4.91 16.30
CA GLN A 48 14.99 -3.71 15.50
C GLN A 48 16.08 -2.65 15.75
N PRO A 49 17.35 -2.92 15.42
CA PRO A 49 18.43 -2.01 15.75
C PRO A 49 18.41 -0.79 14.83
N VAL A 50 18.75 0.37 15.38
CA VAL A 50 19.08 1.57 14.61
C VAL A 50 20.57 1.49 14.28
N ILE A 51 20.88 1.33 13.00
CA ILE A 51 22.24 1.18 12.48
C ILE A 51 22.63 2.48 11.76
N GLU A 52 23.73 3.09 12.19
CA GLU A 52 24.32 4.27 11.55
C GLU A 52 25.75 3.92 11.12
N HIS A 53 26.11 4.22 9.86
CA HIS A 53 27.49 4.17 9.39
C HIS A 53 28.19 5.49 9.70
N LEU A 54 29.35 5.44 10.35
CA LEU A 54 30.08 6.62 10.84
C LEU A 54 31.23 7.03 9.91
N GLN A 55 31.77 6.11 9.10
CA GLN A 55 32.93 6.39 8.26
C GLN A 55 32.55 6.86 6.86
N THR A 56 32.70 8.16 6.62
CA THR A 56 32.46 8.76 5.29
C THR A 56 33.55 8.45 4.27
N GLU A 57 34.74 8.03 4.70
CA GLU A 57 35.86 7.72 3.80
C GLU A 57 35.71 6.36 3.09
N PHE A 58 34.89 5.45 3.63
CA PHE A 58 34.67 4.11 3.10
C PHE A 58 33.16 3.79 2.98
N PRO A 59 32.41 4.49 2.11
CA PRO A 59 30.95 4.38 2.04
C PRO A 59 30.42 2.99 1.66
N ASP A 60 31.28 2.15 1.04
CA ASP A 60 30.94 0.79 0.63
C ASP A 60 31.29 -0.28 1.69
N GLU A 61 31.65 0.14 2.91
CA GLU A 61 31.91 -0.79 4.01
C GLU A 61 30.66 -1.63 4.29
N THR A 62 30.83 -2.96 4.32
CA THR A 62 29.71 -3.87 4.54
C THR A 62 29.35 -3.94 6.03
N GLY A 63 28.21 -3.38 6.39
CA GLY A 63 27.64 -3.43 7.74
C GLY A 63 26.60 -4.53 7.96
N LEU A 64 25.84 -4.38 9.06
CA LEU A 64 24.61 -5.14 9.26
C LEU A 64 23.55 -4.64 8.26
N PRO A 65 22.78 -5.54 7.63
CA PRO A 65 21.76 -5.13 6.68
C PRO A 65 20.64 -4.34 7.38
N GLU A 66 20.32 -3.16 6.85
CA GLU A 66 19.20 -2.34 7.34
C GLU A 66 17.85 -3.08 7.16
N GLY A 67 16.92 -2.84 8.10
CA GLY A 67 15.59 -3.44 8.06
C GLY A 67 15.54 -4.91 8.50
N TYR A 68 16.62 -5.45 9.05
CA TYR A 68 16.64 -6.80 9.63
C TYR A 68 16.81 -6.75 11.14
N GLY A 69 16.02 -7.56 11.84
CA GLY A 69 16.31 -7.96 13.20
C GLY A 69 17.36 -9.08 13.23
N PHE A 70 17.96 -9.28 14.40
CA PHE A 70 19.02 -10.24 14.66
C PHE A 70 18.77 -10.98 15.96
N GLU A 71 19.07 -12.27 15.96
CA GLU A 71 19.22 -13.08 17.17
C GLU A 71 20.70 -13.08 17.59
N VAL A 72 20.96 -12.81 18.87
CA VAL A 72 22.31 -12.96 19.44
C VAL A 72 22.58 -14.44 19.65
N VAL A 73 23.52 -14.99 18.88
CA VAL A 73 23.98 -16.37 18.99
C VAL A 73 24.92 -16.52 20.18
N ARG A 74 25.87 -15.59 20.32
CA ARG A 74 26.89 -15.62 21.35
C ARG A 74 27.55 -14.26 21.51
N THR A 75 27.93 -13.92 22.75
CA THR A 75 28.83 -12.80 23.05
C THR A 75 30.08 -13.35 23.72
N THR A 76 31.27 -13.02 23.19
CA THR A 76 32.56 -13.38 23.78
C THR A 76 33.37 -12.14 24.11
N TYR A 77 34.17 -12.19 25.16
CA TYR A 77 35.11 -11.13 25.53
C TYR A 77 36.54 -11.60 25.31
N ASP A 78 37.32 -10.83 24.57
CA ASP A 78 38.75 -11.02 24.40
C ASP A 78 39.51 -9.99 25.24
N SER A 79 40.25 -10.47 26.25
CA SER A 79 41.03 -9.60 27.13
C SER A 79 42.28 -9.02 26.47
N GLY A 80 42.81 -9.68 25.44
CA GLY A 80 44.00 -9.24 24.71
C GLY A 80 43.71 -8.02 23.83
N THR A 81 42.56 -8.01 23.16
CA THR A 81 42.08 -6.87 22.36
C THR A 81 41.15 -5.94 23.14
N ARG A 82 40.77 -6.31 24.37
CA ARG A 82 39.79 -5.61 25.22
C ARG A 82 38.49 -5.32 24.46
N SER A 83 37.98 -6.30 23.72
CA SER A 83 36.78 -6.15 22.90
C SER A 83 35.80 -7.29 23.13
N TYR A 84 34.53 -7.00 22.87
CA TYR A 84 33.45 -7.96 22.77
C TYR A 84 33.22 -8.32 21.31
N ALA A 85 33.02 -9.60 21.02
CA ALA A 85 32.53 -10.09 19.74
C ALA A 85 31.10 -10.59 19.93
N VAL A 86 30.16 -9.96 19.24
CA VAL A 86 28.75 -10.35 19.21
C VAL A 86 28.48 -11.10 17.91
N GLU A 87 28.20 -12.38 18.01
CA GLU A 87 27.80 -13.23 16.89
C GLU A 87 26.28 -13.18 16.74
N LEU A 88 25.83 -12.81 15.55
CA LEU A 88 24.44 -12.54 15.22
C LEU A 88 23.98 -13.44 14.09
N ARG A 89 22.70 -13.79 14.10
CA ARG A 89 22.00 -14.40 12.96
C ARG A 89 20.81 -13.54 12.58
N THR A 90 20.61 -13.29 11.29
CA THR A 90 19.43 -12.60 10.77
C THR A 90 18.17 -13.31 11.22
N ALA A 91 17.26 -12.54 11.81
CA ALA A 91 15.94 -12.95 12.23
C ALA A 91 14.89 -12.41 11.25
N GLN A 92 13.80 -11.85 11.75
CA GLN A 92 12.75 -11.27 10.91
C GLN A 92 13.20 -9.97 10.25
N GLN A 93 12.76 -9.77 9.02
CA GLN A 93 12.84 -8.46 8.37
C GLN A 93 11.72 -7.56 8.92
N TYR A 94 12.06 -6.37 9.41
CA TYR A 94 11.08 -5.34 9.73
C TYR A 94 11.07 -4.30 8.62
N LEU A 95 9.90 -4.04 8.04
CA LEU A 95 9.71 -3.12 6.91
C LEU A 95 9.69 -1.63 7.35
N GLY A 96 10.24 -1.31 8.53
CA GLY A 96 10.18 0.01 9.13
C GLY A 96 8.75 0.46 9.50
N ASN A 97 8.52 1.77 9.51
CA ASN A 97 7.20 2.35 9.76
C ASN A 97 6.32 2.23 8.50
N VAL A 98 5.39 1.27 8.51
CA VAL A 98 4.43 1.04 7.41
C VAL A 98 3.11 1.79 7.58
N SER A 99 2.98 2.64 8.60
CA SER A 99 1.70 3.29 8.96
C SER A 99 1.17 4.21 7.87
N GLU A 100 2.05 4.89 7.13
CA GLU A 100 1.67 5.74 6.01
C GLU A 100 1.06 4.92 4.86
N TYR A 101 1.70 3.80 4.51
CA TYR A 101 1.18 2.88 3.51
C TYR A 101 -0.15 2.26 3.94
N GLN A 102 -0.27 1.90 5.23
CA GLN A 102 -1.53 1.39 5.78
C GLN A 102 -2.66 2.43 5.67
N SER A 103 -2.39 3.69 6.03
CA SER A 103 -3.35 4.79 5.89
C SER A 103 -3.75 5.04 4.42
N GLN A 104 -2.79 4.94 3.50
CA GLN A 104 -3.07 5.06 2.07
C GLN A 104 -3.97 3.94 1.56
N VAL A 105 -3.71 2.69 1.98
CA VAL A 105 -4.54 1.53 1.64
C VAL A 105 -5.96 1.72 2.16
N GLU A 106 -6.13 2.10 3.44
CA GLU A 106 -7.44 2.37 4.03
C GLU A 106 -8.23 3.43 3.23
N LYS A 107 -7.56 4.53 2.87
CA LYS A 107 -8.18 5.61 2.07
C LYS A 107 -8.60 5.12 0.69
N LEU A 108 -7.76 4.33 0.02
CA LEU A 108 -8.07 3.78 -1.29
C LEU A 108 -9.22 2.77 -1.22
N THR A 109 -9.24 1.91 -0.21
CA THR A 109 -10.33 0.94 0.02
C THR A 109 -11.66 1.66 0.28
N ALA A 110 -11.66 2.70 1.11
CA ALA A 110 -12.87 3.50 1.34
C ALA A 110 -13.36 4.19 0.07
N SER A 111 -12.45 4.77 -0.72
CA SER A 111 -12.81 5.39 -2.01
C SER A 111 -13.33 4.39 -3.03
N LEU A 112 -12.81 3.16 -3.05
CA LEU A 112 -13.26 2.11 -3.96
C LEU A 112 -14.69 1.68 -3.60
N SER A 113 -14.93 1.42 -2.31
CA SER A 113 -16.27 1.04 -1.82
C SER A 113 -17.33 2.11 -2.12
N ALA A 114 -16.99 3.40 -1.93
CA ALA A 114 -17.88 4.50 -2.29
C ALA A 114 -18.21 4.54 -3.79
N LYS A 115 -17.20 4.30 -4.65
CA LYS A 115 -17.40 4.25 -6.11
C LYS A 115 -18.24 3.05 -6.54
N GLU A 116 -18.07 1.89 -5.90
CA GLU A 116 -18.89 0.71 -6.19
C GLU A 116 -20.37 0.94 -5.85
N GLN A 117 -20.65 1.65 -4.74
CA GLN A 117 -22.01 2.07 -4.39
C GLN A 117 -22.58 3.04 -5.43
N GLU A 118 -21.83 4.07 -5.80
CA GLU A 118 -22.24 5.06 -6.81
C GLU A 118 -22.55 4.39 -8.17
N VAL A 119 -21.73 3.43 -8.60
CA VAL A 119 -21.98 2.66 -9.83
C VAL A 119 -23.27 1.83 -9.73
N THR A 120 -23.54 1.26 -8.56
CA THR A 120 -24.77 0.46 -8.33
C THR A 120 -26.01 1.35 -8.42
N GLU A 121 -26.00 2.51 -7.75
CA GLU A 121 -27.09 3.49 -7.80
C GLU A 121 -27.30 4.04 -9.22
N LEU A 122 -26.22 4.37 -9.94
CA LEU A 122 -26.30 4.83 -11.32
C LEU A 122 -26.90 3.75 -12.24
N ASN A 123 -26.54 2.49 -12.04
CA ASN A 123 -27.10 1.38 -12.83
C ASN A 123 -28.60 1.19 -12.57
N GLU A 124 -29.05 1.35 -11.33
CA GLU A 124 -30.49 1.32 -11.00
C GLU A 124 -31.23 2.50 -11.64
N ALA A 125 -30.69 3.71 -11.51
CA ALA A 125 -31.28 4.90 -12.11
C ALA A 125 -31.34 4.83 -13.65
N VAL A 126 -30.34 4.22 -14.30
CA VAL A 126 -30.36 3.99 -15.75
C VAL A 126 -31.48 3.02 -16.12
N LYS A 127 -31.63 1.90 -15.42
CA LYS A 127 -32.71 0.93 -15.68
C LYS A 127 -34.10 1.55 -15.53
N GLU A 128 -34.30 2.37 -14.50
CA GLU A 128 -35.58 3.07 -14.30
C GLU A 128 -35.87 4.04 -15.45
N LYS A 129 -34.87 4.81 -15.89
CA LYS A 129 -35.03 5.73 -17.03
C LYS A 129 -35.28 5.00 -18.35
N GLU A 130 -34.63 3.87 -18.58
CA GLU A 130 -34.86 3.03 -19.75
C GLU A 130 -36.30 2.49 -19.77
N ALA A 131 -36.81 2.01 -18.63
CA ALA A 131 -38.19 1.56 -18.51
C ALA A 131 -39.20 2.70 -18.74
N ALA A 132 -38.95 3.88 -18.19
CA ALA A 132 -39.81 5.05 -18.39
C ALA A 132 -39.82 5.52 -19.85
N LEU A 133 -38.66 5.50 -20.53
CA LEU A 133 -38.55 5.82 -21.96
C LEU A 133 -39.31 4.81 -22.82
N ALA A 134 -39.21 3.52 -22.52
CA ALA A 134 -39.97 2.48 -23.22
C ALA A 134 -41.49 2.72 -23.09
N ALA A 135 -41.97 2.98 -21.88
CA ALA A 135 -43.39 3.27 -21.64
C ALA A 135 -43.88 4.53 -22.38
N GLN A 136 -43.11 5.63 -22.36
CA GLN A 136 -43.45 6.84 -23.13
C GLN A 136 -43.46 6.59 -24.64
N THR A 137 -42.59 5.71 -25.13
CA THR A 137 -42.53 5.39 -26.56
C THR A 137 -43.79 4.64 -26.99
N GLU A 138 -44.23 3.65 -26.19
CA GLU A 138 -45.50 2.93 -26.41
C GLU A 138 -46.71 3.87 -26.37
N GLU A 139 -46.77 4.77 -25.39
CA GLU A 139 -47.86 5.75 -25.28
C GLU A 139 -47.92 6.71 -26.49
N LEU A 140 -46.75 7.17 -26.98
CA LEU A 140 -46.67 8.01 -28.17
C LEU A 140 -47.08 7.27 -29.46
N GLU A 141 -46.76 5.98 -29.57
CA GLU A 141 -47.19 5.16 -30.71
C GLU A 141 -48.71 4.97 -30.70
N ALA A 142 -49.30 4.63 -29.56
CA ALA A 142 -50.75 4.52 -29.42
C ALA A 142 -51.47 5.83 -29.76
N LEU A 143 -50.97 6.96 -29.25
CA LEU A 143 -51.57 8.27 -29.51
C LEU A 143 -51.45 8.71 -30.98
N ARG A 144 -50.40 8.26 -31.68
CA ARG A 144 -50.26 8.46 -33.14
C ARG A 144 -51.26 7.62 -33.92
N GLU A 145 -51.43 6.34 -33.57
CA GLU A 145 -52.42 5.46 -34.22
C GLU A 145 -53.84 6.01 -34.05
N ASP A 146 -54.24 6.37 -32.81
CA ASP A 146 -55.55 6.96 -32.53
C ASP A 146 -55.76 8.28 -33.29
N GLY A 147 -54.75 9.15 -33.31
CA GLY A 147 -54.78 10.41 -34.05
C GLY A 147 -54.94 10.22 -35.56
N THR A 148 -54.29 9.20 -36.14
CA THR A 148 -54.44 8.87 -37.56
C THR A 148 -55.83 8.32 -37.88
N ALA A 149 -56.37 7.42 -37.05
CA ALA A 149 -57.71 6.88 -37.23
C ALA A 149 -58.78 7.97 -37.16
N ALA A 150 -58.68 8.87 -36.17
CA ALA A 150 -59.61 10.00 -36.03
C ALA A 150 -59.55 10.96 -37.24
N ALA A 151 -58.37 11.18 -37.81
CA ALA A 151 -58.22 12.01 -39.01
C ALA A 151 -58.85 11.35 -40.25
N GLU A 152 -58.70 10.05 -40.43
CA GLU A 152 -59.32 9.29 -41.53
C GLU A 152 -60.85 9.31 -41.44
N GLU A 153 -61.42 9.12 -40.24
CA GLU A 153 -62.88 9.23 -40.02
C GLU A 153 -63.40 10.63 -40.39
N GLN A 154 -62.72 11.69 -39.94
CA GLN A 154 -63.12 13.06 -40.28
C GLN A 154 -63.06 13.32 -41.78
N LEU A 155 -62.03 12.79 -42.47
CA LEU A 155 -61.89 12.94 -43.91
C LEU A 155 -63.02 12.21 -44.67
N GLN A 156 -63.38 11.00 -44.24
CA GLN A 156 -64.49 10.24 -44.83
C GLN A 156 -65.84 10.91 -44.61
N ALA A 157 -66.08 11.44 -43.40
CA ALA A 157 -67.30 12.19 -43.09
C ALA A 157 -67.43 13.43 -43.99
N ALA A 158 -66.37 14.23 -44.10
CA ALA A 158 -66.35 15.42 -44.95
C ALA A 158 -66.52 15.08 -46.45
N TYR A 159 -65.96 13.96 -46.91
CA TYR A 159 -66.16 13.50 -48.29
C TYR A 159 -67.62 13.12 -48.56
N THR A 160 -68.24 12.36 -47.67
CA THR A 160 -69.66 11.95 -47.79
C THR A 160 -70.58 13.16 -47.85
N GLU A 161 -70.41 14.12 -46.93
CA GLU A 161 -71.21 15.35 -46.89
C GLU A 161 -71.05 16.21 -48.14
N GLY A 162 -69.82 16.31 -48.67
CA GLY A 162 -69.53 17.04 -49.91
C GLY A 162 -70.14 16.39 -51.16
N VAL A 163 -70.28 15.06 -51.19
CA VAL A 163 -70.94 14.34 -52.30
C VAL A 163 -72.45 14.53 -52.27
N GLU A 164 -73.08 14.47 -51.08
CA GLU A 164 -74.53 14.69 -50.95
C GLU A 164 -74.95 16.14 -51.20
N SER A 165 -74.09 17.11 -50.93
CA SER A 165 -74.38 18.53 -51.19
C SER A 165 -74.31 18.94 -52.67
N ASN A 166 -73.79 18.10 -53.56
CA ASN A 166 -73.50 18.43 -54.96
C ASN A 166 -74.29 17.59 -56.00
N GLY A 167 -75.21 16.73 -55.55
CA GLY A 167 -76.12 15.93 -56.38
C GLY A 167 -77.56 16.45 -56.33
#